data_AF-A0A7K5NEG7-F1
#
_entry.id   AF-A0A7K5NEG7-F1
#
_cell.length_a   1.000
_cell.length_b   1.000
_cell.length_c   1.000
_cell.angle_alpha   90.00
_cell.angle_beta   90.00
_cell.angle_gamma   90.00
#
_symmetry.space_group_name_H-M   'P 1'
#
loop_
_entity.id
_entity.type
_entity.pdbx_description
1 polymer ?
#
loop_
_entity_poly.entity_id
_entity_poly.type
_entity_poly.pdbx_seq_one_letter_code
_entity_poly.pdbx_strand_id
1 'polypeptide(L)'
;MGLLTHLLACTFGMGSWVAINGLWVELPLLVTVLPEQWDLPSYITIIIQMANVGPLFVTLMHHFRPGLLKEVAVIYVVVSIGVVACGLLAFLWSHTSHIAGRSHSTAFLVLTFFLALVDCTSSVTFLPFMMQLQPQYLTTFFIGEGLSGLIPALITLGQGSGISSCFNVSHIVNITTGNETVETTIYQLETRYLPANFSTLVFFLLMTLMMLACLLSFFFLARKPKVWELSQRQLFPSSIVLSSFDQLPDEGAGSRLSRGCPCPKDAKEPGDILPKKVSYPLAKLIFIYFLITWVSALTNGVLPSVQSYSCLPYGNTAYHLAATLSSMANPLACIVAMVLPNRSLTLLGILTIVGTGFGAYNMAIAVMSPCPLLQQSEWGDATIVLSWVLFTGTLSYVKVMAGVILRGRSHSALVLYGVVEQLGSLLGALIMFPLVNIYGFFKSADYCSLQCPA
;
A
#
# COMPACT_ATOMS: atom_id res chain seq x y z
N MET A 1 -17.22 8.21 -26.72
CA MET A 1 -16.08 9.00 -26.16
C MET A 1 -15.86 8.78 -24.67
N GLY A 2 -16.90 8.62 -23.84
CA GLY A 2 -16.73 8.42 -22.38
C GLY A 2 -15.93 7.17 -22.00
N LEU A 3 -16.18 6.02 -22.63
CA LEU A 3 -15.47 4.76 -22.34
C LEU A 3 -13.95 4.87 -22.54
N LEU A 4 -13.51 5.53 -23.61
CA LEU A 4 -12.07 5.76 -23.86
C LEU A 4 -11.44 6.59 -22.73
N THR A 5 -12.12 7.65 -22.26
CA THR A 5 -11.62 8.46 -21.14
C THR A 5 -11.57 7.66 -19.84
N HIS A 6 -12.53 6.75 -19.60
CA HIS A 6 -12.47 5.81 -18.48
C HIS A 6 -11.26 4.87 -18.59
N LEU A 7 -11.00 4.28 -19.75
CA LEU A 7 -9.83 3.44 -19.96
C LEU A 7 -8.52 4.20 -19.76
N LEU A 8 -8.42 5.43 -20.27
CA LEU A 8 -7.26 6.30 -20.06
C LEU A 8 -7.08 6.68 -18.59
N ALA A 9 -8.17 7.00 -17.87
CA ALA A 9 -8.12 7.31 -16.44
C ALA A 9 -7.70 6.10 -15.60
N CYS A 10 -8.21 4.91 -15.94
CA CYS A 10 -7.85 3.64 -15.30
C CYS A 10 -6.36 3.34 -15.49
N THR A 11 -5.87 3.38 -16.74
CA THR A 11 -4.46 3.11 -17.05
C THR A 11 -3.51 4.17 -16.47
N PHE A 12 -3.94 5.44 -16.38
CA PHE A 12 -3.20 6.49 -15.69
C PHE A 12 -3.14 6.25 -14.18
N GLY A 13 -4.25 5.87 -13.56
CA GLY A 13 -4.30 5.48 -12.14
C GLY A 13 -3.45 4.25 -11.85
N MET A 14 -3.43 3.27 -12.75
CA MET A 14 -2.59 2.09 -12.60
C MET A 14 -1.10 2.41 -12.49
N GLY A 15 -0.59 3.36 -13.28
CA GLY A 15 0.81 3.75 -13.23
C GLY A 15 1.23 4.55 -12.00
N SER A 16 0.35 4.81 -11.02
CA SER A 16 0.71 5.56 -9.80
C SER A 16 1.53 4.76 -8.80
N TRP A 17 1.31 3.45 -8.72
CA TRP A 17 1.95 2.53 -7.75
C TRP A 17 2.46 1.24 -8.38
N VAL A 18 2.37 1.11 -9.71
CA VAL A 18 2.69 -0.14 -10.40
C VAL A 18 4.14 -0.56 -10.14
N ALA A 19 5.08 0.39 -10.09
CA ALA A 19 6.49 0.08 -10.00
C ALA A 19 6.86 -0.55 -8.65
N ILE A 20 6.51 0.10 -7.53
CA ILE A 20 6.77 -0.44 -6.20
C ILE A 20 5.95 -1.70 -5.93
N ASN A 21 4.68 -1.75 -6.35
CA ASN A 21 3.89 -2.97 -6.21
C ASN A 21 4.49 -4.14 -6.99
N GLY A 22 5.01 -3.87 -8.19
CA GLY A 22 5.74 -4.84 -9.01
C GLY A 22 7.00 -5.38 -8.34
N LEU A 23 7.77 -4.52 -7.68
CA LEU A 23 8.95 -4.94 -6.91
C LEU A 23 8.60 -5.85 -5.75
N TRP A 24 7.52 -5.54 -5.02
CA TRP A 24 7.07 -6.35 -3.88
C TRP A 24 6.62 -7.75 -4.28
N VAL A 25 5.94 -7.89 -5.41
CA VAL A 25 5.51 -9.22 -5.88
C VAL A 25 6.67 -10.04 -6.45
N GLU A 26 7.66 -9.42 -7.09
CA GLU A 26 8.82 -10.12 -7.67
C GLU A 26 9.93 -10.40 -6.64
N LEU A 27 9.79 -9.86 -5.43
CA LEU A 27 10.72 -10.01 -4.32
C LEU A 27 11.21 -11.46 -4.10
N PRO A 28 10.37 -12.51 -4.16
CA PRO A 28 10.80 -13.89 -3.88
C PRO A 28 11.82 -14.44 -4.85
N LEU A 29 11.88 -13.92 -6.07
CA LEU A 29 12.92 -14.28 -7.02
C LEU A 29 14.15 -13.39 -6.82
N LEU A 30 13.96 -12.09 -6.58
CA LEU A 30 15.05 -11.15 -6.36
C LEU A 30 15.95 -11.55 -5.17
N VAL A 31 15.36 -11.98 -4.05
CA VAL A 31 16.12 -12.40 -2.85
C VAL A 31 17.02 -13.62 -3.08
N THR A 32 16.76 -14.42 -4.11
CA THR A 32 17.59 -15.59 -4.44
C THR A 32 18.86 -15.24 -5.19
N VAL A 33 18.92 -14.04 -5.78
CA VAL A 33 20.01 -13.59 -6.65
C VAL A 33 20.76 -12.39 -6.04
N LEU A 34 20.04 -11.48 -5.40
CA LEU A 34 20.63 -10.25 -4.84
C LEU A 34 21.35 -10.53 -3.52
N PRO A 35 22.50 -9.87 -3.28
CA PRO A 35 23.35 -10.14 -2.13
C PRO A 35 22.69 -9.80 -0.79
N GLU A 36 21.68 -8.93 -0.78
CA GLU A 36 20.90 -8.59 0.42
C GLU A 36 19.96 -9.71 0.89
N GLN A 37 19.64 -10.70 0.04
CA GLN A 37 18.78 -11.84 0.41
C GLN A 37 17.49 -11.39 1.12
N TRP A 38 17.15 -12.01 2.26
CA TRP A 38 15.93 -11.71 3.03
C TRP A 38 15.96 -10.38 3.79
N ASP A 39 17.08 -9.66 3.75
CA ASP A 39 17.16 -8.28 4.24
C ASP A 39 16.61 -7.29 3.20
N LEU A 40 16.60 -7.64 1.91
CA LEU A 40 16.13 -6.81 0.80
C LEU A 40 14.77 -6.11 1.03
N PRO A 41 13.72 -6.76 1.58
CA PRO A 41 12.44 -6.09 1.88
C PRO A 41 12.62 -4.85 2.75
N SER A 42 13.48 -4.94 3.77
CA SER A 42 13.73 -3.85 4.70
C SER A 42 14.52 -2.69 4.07
N TYR A 43 15.43 -2.98 3.13
CA TYR A 43 16.11 -1.98 2.31
C TYR A 43 15.13 -1.25 1.40
N ILE A 44 14.20 -1.99 0.75
CA ILE A 44 13.16 -1.38 -0.08
C ILE A 44 12.28 -0.46 0.76
N THR A 45 11.85 -0.89 1.95
CA THR A 45 11.05 -0.06 2.86
C THR A 45 11.74 1.26 3.21
N ILE A 46 13.02 1.25 3.62
CA ILE A 46 13.71 2.50 3.98
C ILE A 46 13.93 3.41 2.76
N ILE A 47 14.18 2.83 1.59
CA ILE A 47 14.31 3.58 0.33
C ILE A 47 13.00 4.28 -0.04
N ILE A 48 11.86 3.61 0.13
CA ILE A 48 10.53 4.21 -0.09
C ILE A 48 10.34 5.40 0.87
N GLN A 49 10.75 5.26 2.13
CA GLN A 49 10.65 6.37 3.07
C GLN A 49 11.54 7.57 2.70
N MET A 50 12.75 7.34 2.17
CA MET A 50 13.60 8.42 1.65
C MET A 50 12.96 9.13 0.44
N ALA A 51 12.24 8.39 -0.40
CA ALA A 51 11.58 8.91 -1.58
C ALA A 51 10.40 9.87 -1.28
N ASN A 52 9.92 9.93 -0.03
CA ASN A 52 8.95 10.94 0.42
C ASN A 52 9.46 12.39 0.28
N VAL A 53 10.75 12.58 -0.01
CA VAL A 53 11.30 13.88 -0.44
C VAL A 53 10.57 14.45 -1.67
N GLY A 54 10.05 13.60 -2.57
CA GLY A 54 9.32 14.03 -3.76
C GLY A 54 8.01 14.76 -3.44
N PRO A 55 7.06 14.12 -2.73
CA PRO A 55 5.83 14.78 -2.25
C PRO A 55 6.09 16.04 -1.43
N LEU A 56 7.10 16.00 -0.56
CA LEU A 56 7.51 17.14 0.25
C LEU A 56 7.95 18.31 -0.64
N PHE A 57 8.81 18.05 -1.61
CA PHE A 57 9.27 19.04 -2.58
C PHE A 57 8.09 19.68 -3.34
N VAL A 58 7.18 18.86 -3.89
CA VAL A 58 6.01 19.37 -4.62
C VAL A 58 5.15 20.24 -3.72
N THR A 59 4.91 19.82 -2.47
CA THR A 59 4.06 20.54 -1.52
C THR A 59 4.68 21.88 -1.10
N LEU A 60 5.98 21.89 -0.75
CA LEU A 60 6.71 23.10 -0.39
C LEU A 60 6.76 24.10 -1.56
N MET A 61 6.95 23.61 -2.78
CA MET A 61 6.95 24.47 -3.96
C MET A 61 5.58 25.11 -4.22
N HIS A 62 4.48 24.39 -4.03
CA HIS A 62 3.14 24.97 -4.11
C HIS A 62 2.87 25.98 -3.00
N HIS A 63 3.46 25.78 -1.82
CA HIS A 63 3.35 26.70 -0.69
C HIS A 63 4.15 28.00 -0.89
N PHE A 64 5.42 27.90 -1.28
CA PHE A 64 6.31 29.06 -1.39
C PHE A 64 6.24 29.78 -2.75
N ARG A 65 5.89 29.07 -3.83
CA ARG A 65 5.86 29.60 -5.20
C ARG A 65 4.61 29.11 -5.95
N PRO A 66 3.41 29.56 -5.54
CA PRO A 66 2.17 29.15 -6.19
C PRO A 66 2.19 29.50 -7.68
N GLY A 67 1.92 28.52 -8.54
CA GLY A 67 1.87 28.68 -10.00
C GLY A 67 3.19 28.48 -10.75
N LEU A 68 4.34 28.35 -10.07
CA LEU A 68 5.61 28.03 -10.73
C LEU A 68 5.63 26.60 -11.28
N LEU A 69 5.15 25.65 -10.48
CA LEU A 69 5.01 24.26 -10.90
C LEU A 69 3.71 24.08 -11.67
N LYS A 70 3.83 23.89 -12.98
CA LYS A 70 2.72 23.43 -13.80
C LYS A 70 2.51 21.94 -13.54
N GLU A 71 1.37 21.57 -12.94
CA GLU A 71 1.03 20.17 -12.62
C GLU A 71 1.29 19.21 -13.79
N VAL A 72 0.89 19.61 -15.01
CA VAL A 72 1.08 18.80 -16.21
C VAL A 72 2.56 18.54 -16.51
N ALA A 73 3.42 19.55 -16.33
CA ALA A 73 4.85 19.41 -16.55
C ALA A 73 5.48 18.50 -15.48
N VAL A 74 5.07 18.63 -14.21
CA VAL A 74 5.53 17.77 -13.13
C VAL A 74 5.19 16.30 -13.41
N ILE A 75 3.94 16.02 -13.81
CA ILE A 75 3.51 14.65 -14.13
C ILE A 75 4.32 14.08 -15.31
N TYR A 76 4.55 14.85 -16.38
CA TYR A 76 5.40 14.39 -17.48
C TYR A 76 6.81 14.03 -17.03
N VAL A 77 7.44 14.87 -16.20
CA VAL A 77 8.79 14.62 -15.68
C VAL A 77 8.80 13.36 -14.81
N VAL A 78 7.88 13.28 -13.85
CA VAL A 78 7.78 12.16 -12.90
C VAL A 78 7.53 10.84 -13.63
N VAL A 79 6.53 10.77 -14.50
CA VAL A 79 6.25 9.52 -15.23
C VAL A 79 7.39 9.14 -16.18
N SER A 80 8.05 10.12 -16.82
CA SER A 80 9.21 9.83 -17.68
C SER A 80 10.39 9.27 -16.89
N ILE A 81 10.65 9.79 -15.68
CA ILE A 81 11.63 9.21 -14.76
C ILE A 81 11.26 7.77 -14.44
N GLY A 82 9.98 7.49 -14.17
CA GLY A 82 9.49 6.13 -13.87
C GLY A 82 9.69 5.15 -15.04
N VAL A 83 9.38 5.57 -16.26
CA VAL A 83 9.62 4.78 -17.48
C VAL A 83 11.11 4.47 -17.63
N VAL A 84 11.97 5.49 -17.51
CA VAL A 84 13.42 5.31 -17.67
C VAL A 84 13.98 4.43 -16.56
N ALA A 85 13.60 4.67 -15.30
CA ALA A 85 14.08 3.89 -14.17
C ALA A 85 13.62 2.42 -14.27
N CYS A 86 12.37 2.16 -14.65
CA CYS A 86 11.86 0.80 -14.82
C CYS A 86 12.54 0.08 -16.00
N GLY A 87 12.74 0.79 -17.11
CA GLY A 87 13.45 0.27 -18.28
C GLY A 87 14.92 -0.06 -17.98
N LEU A 88 15.61 0.83 -17.25
CA LEU A 88 16.98 0.58 -16.79
C LEU A 88 17.03 -0.59 -15.79
N LEU A 89 16.06 -0.69 -14.90
CA LEU A 89 15.97 -1.76 -13.90
C LEU A 89 15.91 -3.13 -14.57
N ALA A 90 15.18 -3.26 -15.70
CA ALA A 90 15.10 -4.50 -16.45
C ALA A 90 16.46 -5.10 -16.86
N PHE A 91 17.44 -4.23 -17.13
CA PHE A 91 18.80 -4.65 -17.51
C PHE A 91 19.79 -4.62 -16.34
N LEU A 92 19.59 -3.73 -15.37
CA LEU A 92 20.58 -3.43 -14.34
C LEU A 92 20.30 -4.05 -12.97
N TRP A 93 19.16 -4.72 -12.79
CA TRP A 93 18.76 -5.25 -11.47
C TRP A 93 19.79 -6.19 -10.82
N SER A 94 20.48 -7.04 -11.61
CA SER A 94 21.43 -8.02 -11.08
C SER A 94 22.86 -7.49 -10.91
N HIS A 95 23.13 -6.24 -11.31
CA HIS A 95 24.47 -5.65 -11.17
C HIS A 95 24.75 -5.29 -9.71
N THR A 96 25.85 -5.83 -9.20
CA THR A 96 26.33 -5.61 -7.82
C THR A 96 27.60 -4.76 -7.80
N SER A 97 27.82 -4.04 -6.71
CA SER A 97 29.08 -3.34 -6.44
C SER A 97 29.48 -3.50 -4.97
N HIS A 98 30.77 -3.31 -4.67
CA HIS A 98 31.29 -3.44 -3.31
C HIS A 98 31.21 -2.10 -2.57
N ILE A 99 30.45 -2.05 -1.47
CA ILE A 99 30.38 -0.91 -0.56
C ILE A 99 30.66 -1.40 0.86
N ALA A 100 31.50 -0.69 1.61
CA ALA A 100 31.82 -0.99 3.01
C ALA A 100 32.25 -2.46 3.26
N GLY A 101 32.94 -3.07 2.29
CA GLY A 101 33.43 -4.45 2.38
C GLY A 101 32.37 -5.54 2.13
N ARG A 102 31.13 -5.19 1.77
CA ARG A 102 30.07 -6.12 1.38
C ARG A 102 29.60 -5.85 -0.05
N SER A 103 29.15 -6.89 -0.74
CA SER A 103 28.51 -6.73 -2.05
C SER A 103 27.08 -6.25 -1.87
N HIS A 104 26.70 -5.23 -2.63
CA HIS A 104 25.37 -4.65 -2.60
C HIS A 104 24.80 -4.51 -4.01
N SER A 105 23.49 -4.68 -4.16
CA SER A 105 22.75 -4.48 -5.41
C SER A 105 22.50 -3.00 -5.69
N THR A 106 23.58 -2.21 -5.73
CA THR A 106 23.49 -0.74 -5.77
C THR A 106 22.68 -0.20 -6.94
N ALA A 107 22.76 -0.83 -8.11
CA ALA A 107 21.97 -0.45 -9.26
C ALA A 107 20.47 -0.64 -8.97
N PHE A 108 20.08 -1.79 -8.43
CA PHE A 108 18.71 -2.08 -8.00
C PHE A 108 18.21 -1.10 -6.94
N LEU A 109 19.00 -0.83 -5.90
CA LEU A 109 18.62 0.06 -4.80
C LEU A 109 18.43 1.52 -5.28
N VAL A 110 19.33 2.02 -6.12
CA VAL A 110 19.24 3.39 -6.67
C VAL A 110 18.05 3.53 -7.62
N LEU A 111 17.80 2.54 -8.48
CA LEU A 111 16.65 2.56 -9.38
C LEU A 111 15.34 2.41 -8.60
N THR A 112 15.31 1.58 -7.56
CA THR A 112 14.19 1.49 -6.62
C THR A 112 13.89 2.84 -5.95
N PHE A 113 14.92 3.63 -5.61
CA PHE A 113 14.70 4.99 -5.09
C PHE A 113 13.97 5.88 -6.10
N PHE A 114 14.38 5.86 -7.38
CA PHE A 114 13.69 6.66 -8.40
C PHE A 114 12.26 6.16 -8.66
N LEU A 115 12.03 4.84 -8.65
CA LEU A 115 10.68 4.29 -8.75
C LEU A 115 9.81 4.69 -7.56
N ALA A 116 10.34 4.59 -6.33
CA ALA A 116 9.64 5.05 -5.14
C ALA A 116 9.37 6.56 -5.19
N LEU A 117 10.31 7.36 -5.70
CA LEU A 117 10.14 8.81 -5.85
C LEU A 117 8.97 9.12 -6.77
N VAL A 118 8.83 8.35 -7.86
CA VAL A 118 7.72 8.47 -8.80
C VAL A 118 6.41 8.09 -8.14
N ASP A 119 6.35 6.94 -7.47
CA ASP A 119 5.13 6.42 -6.88
C ASP A 119 4.63 7.29 -5.71
N CYS A 120 5.54 7.73 -4.83
CA CYS A 120 5.18 8.66 -3.76
C CYS A 120 4.70 10.00 -4.32
N THR A 121 5.40 10.56 -5.32
CA THR A 121 5.05 11.87 -5.91
C THR A 121 3.76 11.82 -6.74
N SER A 122 3.46 10.69 -7.37
CA SER A 122 2.23 10.50 -8.16
C SER A 122 0.99 10.70 -7.29
N SER A 123 1.01 10.21 -6.04
CA SER A 123 -0.08 10.33 -5.08
C SER A 123 -0.50 11.79 -4.80
N VAL A 124 0.45 12.74 -4.87
CA VAL A 124 0.16 14.17 -4.64
C VAL A 124 0.01 14.98 -5.93
N THR A 125 0.32 14.43 -7.10
CA THR A 125 0.30 15.16 -8.38
C THR A 125 -0.81 14.67 -9.32
N PHE A 126 -1.11 13.37 -9.36
CA PHE A 126 -2.08 12.78 -10.29
C PHE A 126 -3.51 13.13 -9.89
N LEU A 127 -3.81 13.11 -8.58
CA LEU A 127 -5.14 13.44 -8.07
C LEU A 127 -5.55 14.89 -8.39
N PRO A 128 -4.73 15.94 -8.13
CA PRO A 128 -5.02 17.31 -8.58
C PRO A 128 -5.34 17.43 -10.07
N PHE A 129 -4.59 16.74 -10.92
CA PHE A 129 -4.86 16.73 -12.36
C PHE A 129 -6.22 16.09 -12.67
N MET A 130 -6.52 14.93 -12.08
CA MET A 130 -7.79 14.22 -12.32
C MET A 130 -9.01 15.02 -11.83
N MET A 131 -8.86 15.88 -10.83
CA MET A 131 -9.93 16.79 -10.36
C MET A 131 -10.31 17.87 -11.39
N GLN A 132 -9.50 18.08 -12.43
CA GLN A 132 -9.81 18.98 -13.55
C GLN A 132 -10.72 18.33 -14.61
N LEU A 133 -10.96 17.02 -14.50
CA LEU A 133 -11.86 16.24 -15.35
C LEU A 133 -13.19 15.98 -14.62
N GLN A 134 -14.18 15.44 -15.33
CA GLN A 134 -15.48 15.12 -14.74
C GLN A 134 -15.34 14.11 -13.57
N PRO A 135 -16.12 14.26 -12.49
CA PRO A 135 -16.00 13.44 -11.28
C PRO A 135 -16.09 11.92 -11.51
N GLN A 136 -16.81 11.47 -12.54
CA GLN A 136 -16.91 10.06 -12.92
C GLN A 136 -15.59 9.41 -13.31
N TYR A 137 -14.57 10.19 -13.71
CA TYR A 137 -13.26 9.67 -14.06
C TYR A 137 -12.35 9.47 -12.83
N LEU A 138 -12.64 10.16 -11.71
CA LEU A 138 -11.91 9.97 -10.45
C LEU A 138 -12.13 8.58 -9.86
N THR A 139 -13.37 8.07 -9.91
CA THR A 139 -13.66 6.69 -9.43
C THR A 139 -12.90 5.66 -10.27
N THR A 140 -12.80 5.90 -11.58
CA THR A 140 -12.08 5.01 -12.49
C THR A 140 -10.57 5.06 -12.30
N PHE A 141 -10.03 6.23 -11.96
CA PHE A 141 -8.63 6.37 -11.56
C PHE A 141 -8.30 5.52 -10.33
N PHE A 142 -9.14 5.56 -9.28
CA PHE A 142 -8.93 4.73 -8.09
C PHE A 142 -9.04 3.22 -8.37
N ILE A 143 -9.93 2.81 -9.29
CA ILE A 143 -9.97 1.42 -9.76
C ILE A 143 -8.62 1.06 -10.41
N GLY A 144 -8.11 1.94 -11.26
CA GLY A 144 -6.80 1.80 -11.90
C GLY A 144 -5.66 1.66 -10.90
N GLU A 145 -5.59 2.56 -9.93
CA GLU A 145 -4.63 2.52 -8.81
C GLU A 145 -4.70 1.17 -8.09
N GLY A 146 -5.90 0.62 -7.90
CA GLY A 146 -6.05 -0.71 -7.33
C GLY A 146 -5.51 -1.84 -8.22
N LEU A 147 -5.66 -1.74 -9.54
CA LEU A 147 -5.13 -2.71 -10.50
C LEU A 147 -3.59 -2.69 -10.58
N SER A 148 -2.95 -1.62 -10.10
CA SER A 148 -1.48 -1.50 -10.07
C SER A 148 -0.80 -2.60 -9.25
N GLY A 149 -1.48 -3.15 -8.23
CA GLY A 149 -1.00 -4.30 -7.46
C GLY A 149 -1.45 -5.63 -8.05
N LEU A 150 -2.68 -5.70 -8.56
CA LEU A 150 -3.27 -6.94 -9.07
C LEU A 150 -2.57 -7.46 -10.33
N ILE A 151 -2.34 -6.60 -11.32
CA ILE A 151 -1.80 -7.03 -12.61
C ILE A 151 -0.36 -7.58 -12.48
N PRO A 152 0.58 -6.90 -11.81
CA PRO A 152 1.91 -7.46 -11.57
C PRO A 152 1.86 -8.76 -10.77
N ALA A 153 0.95 -8.90 -9.80
CA ALA A 153 0.81 -10.12 -9.04
C ALA A 153 0.36 -11.31 -9.91
N LEU A 154 -0.60 -11.10 -10.82
CA LEU A 154 -1.04 -12.13 -11.77
C LEU A 154 0.09 -12.52 -12.74
N ILE A 155 0.89 -11.55 -13.19
CA ILE A 155 2.07 -11.79 -14.03
C ILE A 155 3.09 -12.65 -13.26
N THR A 156 3.36 -12.31 -12.00
CA THR A 156 4.30 -13.03 -11.12
C THR A 156 3.82 -14.46 -10.81
N LEU A 157 2.51 -14.64 -10.61
CA LEU A 157 1.92 -15.96 -10.41
C LEU A 157 2.13 -16.83 -11.67
N GLY A 158 1.90 -16.27 -12.86
CA GLY A 158 2.17 -16.93 -14.14
C GLY A 158 3.66 -17.18 -14.39
N GLN A 159 4.53 -16.33 -13.87
CA GLN A 159 5.99 -16.50 -13.90
C GLN A 159 6.43 -17.73 -13.10
N GLY A 160 5.67 -18.12 -12.08
CA GLY A 160 6.12 -19.11 -11.10
C GLY A 160 7.33 -18.59 -10.31
N SER A 161 7.36 -17.28 -10.06
CA SER A 161 8.39 -16.62 -9.26
C SER A 161 8.52 -17.34 -7.90
N GLY A 162 9.73 -17.62 -7.44
CA GLY A 162 10.00 -18.22 -6.12
C GLY A 162 9.38 -19.59 -5.80
N ILE A 163 8.96 -20.40 -6.76
CA ILE A 163 8.58 -21.81 -6.49
C ILE A 163 9.85 -22.58 -6.11
N SER A 164 9.80 -23.37 -5.04
CA SER A 164 10.94 -24.20 -4.60
C SER A 164 10.57 -25.66 -4.46
N SER A 165 11.55 -26.54 -4.57
CA SER A 165 11.45 -27.96 -4.24
C SER A 165 12.60 -28.37 -3.33
N CYS A 166 12.35 -29.36 -2.47
CA CYS A 166 13.36 -29.88 -1.57
C CYS A 166 14.17 -30.98 -2.25
N PHE A 167 15.48 -30.81 -2.29
CA PHE A 167 16.39 -31.82 -2.82
C PHE A 167 17.22 -32.42 -1.69
N ASN A 168 17.46 -33.72 -1.75
CA ASN A 168 18.32 -34.39 -0.80
C ASN A 168 19.77 -34.27 -1.26
N VAL A 169 20.58 -33.50 -0.53
CA VAL A 169 21.99 -33.25 -0.85
C VAL A 169 22.87 -34.05 0.10
N SER A 170 23.80 -34.81 -0.47
CA SER A 170 24.78 -35.59 0.30
C SER A 170 26.02 -34.74 0.60
N HIS A 171 26.31 -34.49 1.87
CA HIS A 171 27.55 -33.89 2.33
C HIS A 171 28.46 -34.97 2.93
N ILE A 172 29.71 -35.04 2.49
CA ILE A 172 30.73 -35.87 3.13
C ILE A 172 31.29 -35.05 4.29
N VAL A 173 31.12 -35.56 5.52
CA VAL A 173 31.54 -34.86 6.74
C VAL A 173 32.47 -35.78 7.53
N ASN A 174 33.60 -35.23 7.97
CA ASN A 174 34.56 -35.97 8.77
C ASN A 174 34.18 -35.81 10.24
N ILE A 175 33.58 -36.85 10.83
CA ILE A 175 33.18 -36.83 12.23
C ILE A 175 34.33 -37.44 13.04
N THR A 176 35.00 -36.62 13.84
CA THR A 176 35.94 -37.08 14.86
C THR A 176 35.18 -37.58 16.07
N THR A 177 35.22 -38.88 16.34
CA THR A 177 34.68 -39.46 17.57
C THR A 177 35.84 -40.10 18.35
N GLY A 178 36.36 -39.37 19.35
CA GLY A 178 37.60 -39.76 20.04
C GLY A 178 38.84 -39.46 19.19
N ASN A 179 39.74 -40.44 19.02
CA ASN A 179 40.97 -40.30 18.21
C ASN A 179 40.79 -40.72 16.74
N GLU A 180 39.59 -41.16 16.34
CA GLU A 180 39.32 -41.62 14.98
C GLU A 180 38.47 -40.60 14.21
N THR A 181 38.96 -40.22 13.03
CA THR A 181 38.21 -39.46 12.03
C THR A 181 37.48 -40.43 11.11
N VAL A 182 36.15 -40.45 11.15
CA VAL A 182 35.33 -41.27 10.24
C VAL A 182 34.66 -40.37 9.21
N GLU A 183 34.91 -40.63 7.93
CA GLU A 183 34.17 -40.03 6.82
C GLU A 183 32.73 -40.57 6.81
N THR A 184 31.77 -39.70 7.10
CA THR A 184 30.34 -40.04 7.13
C THR A 184 29.58 -39.15 6.15
N THR A 185 28.72 -39.75 5.32
CA THR A 185 27.81 -39.01 4.45
C THR A 185 26.55 -38.61 5.22
N ILE A 186 26.33 -37.30 5.41
CA ILE A 186 25.10 -36.75 5.97
C ILE A 186 24.20 -36.29 4.83
N TYR A 187 22.92 -36.68 4.90
CA TYR A 187 21.89 -36.23 3.98
C TYR A 187 21.22 -34.97 4.57
N GLN A 188 21.35 -33.84 3.89
CA GLN A 188 20.68 -32.60 4.26
C GLN A 188 19.71 -32.21 3.14
N LEU A 189 18.44 -32.01 3.49
CA LEU A 189 17.49 -31.42 2.56
C LEU A 189 17.83 -29.95 2.38
N GLU A 190 17.96 -29.49 1.14
CA GLU A 190 18.20 -28.09 0.80
C GLU A 190 17.07 -27.57 -0.11
N THR A 191 16.65 -26.33 0.11
CA THR A 191 15.67 -25.68 -0.76
C THR A 191 16.33 -25.27 -2.08
N ARG A 192 15.90 -25.86 -3.21
CA ARG A 192 16.25 -25.34 -4.54
C ARG A 192 15.05 -24.64 -5.18
N TYR A 193 15.28 -23.41 -5.60
CA TYR A 193 14.32 -22.66 -6.39
C TYR A 193 14.26 -23.21 -7.81
N LEU A 194 13.05 -23.48 -8.28
CA LEU A 194 12.78 -23.87 -9.64
C LEU A 194 12.95 -22.65 -10.56
N PRO A 195 13.42 -22.85 -11.80
CA PRO A 195 13.53 -21.75 -12.75
C PRO A 195 12.14 -21.19 -13.03
N ALA A 196 12.02 -19.87 -13.00
CA ALA A 196 10.82 -19.17 -13.42
C ALA A 196 10.50 -19.48 -14.89
N ASN A 197 9.21 -19.53 -15.22
CA ASN A 197 8.71 -19.76 -16.58
C ASN A 197 9.23 -18.71 -17.58
N PHE A 198 9.48 -17.50 -17.09
CA PHE A 198 10.17 -16.44 -17.82
C PHE A 198 11.07 -15.63 -16.88
N SER A 199 12.09 -14.98 -17.45
CA SER A 199 13.10 -14.23 -16.69
C SER A 199 12.55 -12.93 -16.06
N THR A 200 13.16 -12.51 -14.96
CA THR A 200 12.91 -11.19 -14.31
C THR A 200 13.13 -9.99 -15.24
N LEU A 201 13.96 -10.14 -16.27
CA LEU A 201 14.09 -9.13 -17.33
C LEU A 201 12.76 -8.91 -18.05
N VAL A 202 12.06 -10.00 -18.42
CA VAL A 202 10.75 -9.91 -19.10
C VAL A 202 9.71 -9.30 -18.16
N PHE A 203 9.74 -9.67 -16.87
CA PHE A 203 8.89 -9.07 -15.86
C PHE A 203 9.05 -7.53 -15.82
N PHE A 204 10.28 -7.04 -15.66
CA PHE A 204 10.52 -5.59 -15.61
C PHE A 204 10.26 -4.87 -16.94
N LEU A 205 10.40 -5.54 -18.09
CA LEU A 205 9.96 -4.99 -19.37
C LEU A 205 8.44 -4.84 -19.45
N LEU A 206 7.67 -5.80 -18.92
CA LEU A 206 6.21 -5.68 -18.81
C LEU A 206 5.82 -4.51 -17.89
N MET A 207 6.53 -4.33 -16.78
CA MET A 207 6.34 -3.18 -15.90
C MET A 207 6.66 -1.85 -16.60
N THR A 208 7.73 -1.83 -17.41
CA THR A 208 8.09 -0.67 -18.24
C THR A 208 6.99 -0.35 -19.25
N LEU A 209 6.39 -1.38 -19.88
CA LEU A 209 5.25 -1.21 -20.78
C LEU A 209 4.03 -0.63 -20.08
N MET A 210 3.74 -1.05 -18.84
CA MET A 210 2.67 -0.47 -18.03
C MET A 210 2.94 1.00 -17.70
N MET A 211 4.18 1.37 -17.38
CA MET A 211 4.57 2.77 -17.17
C MET A 211 4.50 3.61 -18.45
N LEU A 212 4.87 3.04 -19.60
CA LEU A 212 4.69 3.69 -20.90
C LEU A 212 3.21 3.90 -21.23
N ALA A 213 2.36 2.91 -20.93
CA ALA A 213 0.92 3.05 -21.08
C ALA A 213 0.37 4.18 -20.19
N CYS A 214 0.86 4.30 -18.95
CA CYS A 214 0.52 5.44 -18.08
C CYS A 214 0.92 6.79 -18.70
N LEU A 215 2.14 6.90 -19.24
CA LEU A 215 2.61 8.12 -19.92
C LEU A 215 1.75 8.49 -21.14
N LEU A 216 1.43 7.50 -21.97
CA LEU A 216 0.58 7.67 -23.14
C LEU A 216 -0.85 8.07 -22.73
N SER A 217 -1.39 7.44 -21.69
CA SER A 217 -2.71 7.77 -21.17
C SER A 217 -2.77 9.19 -20.64
N PHE A 218 -1.75 9.61 -19.88
CA PHE A 218 -1.61 10.99 -19.45
C PHE A 218 -1.51 11.96 -20.63
N PHE A 219 -0.74 11.62 -21.66
CA PHE A 219 -0.58 12.44 -22.86
C PHE A 219 -1.91 12.69 -23.60
N PHE A 220 -2.79 11.70 -23.66
CA PHE A 220 -4.12 11.86 -24.25
C PHE A 220 -5.08 12.60 -23.31
N LEU A 221 -5.04 12.33 -22.01
CA LEU A 221 -5.87 13.03 -21.02
C LEU A 221 -5.52 14.52 -20.95
N ALA A 222 -4.24 14.87 -20.98
CA ALA A 222 -3.77 16.25 -20.92
C ALA A 222 -4.20 17.11 -22.12
N ARG A 223 -4.53 16.48 -23.26
CA ARG A 223 -5.04 17.15 -24.47
C ARG A 223 -6.57 17.28 -24.50
N LYS A 224 -7.28 16.64 -23.58
CA LYS A 224 -8.74 16.79 -23.54
C LYS A 224 -9.10 18.22 -23.12
N PRO A 225 -10.14 18.82 -23.73
CA PRO A 225 -10.61 20.13 -23.31
C PRO A 225 -10.99 20.06 -21.83
N LYS A 226 -10.39 20.96 -21.05
CA LYS A 226 -10.66 21.06 -19.62
C LYS A 226 -12.06 21.64 -19.46
N VAL A 227 -13.03 20.77 -19.21
CA VAL A 227 -14.38 21.20 -18.88
C VAL A 227 -14.35 21.60 -17.41
N TRP A 228 -14.17 22.90 -17.16
CA TRP A 228 -14.18 23.47 -15.80
C TRP A 228 -15.59 23.54 -15.20
N GLU A 229 -16.56 22.78 -15.74
CA GLU A 229 -17.92 22.78 -15.25
C GLU A 229 -17.97 22.19 -13.83
N LEU A 230 -18.21 23.08 -12.86
CA LEU A 230 -18.79 22.79 -11.56
C LEU A 230 -18.02 21.90 -10.57
N SER A 231 -16.69 21.73 -10.69
CA SER A 231 -15.90 21.05 -9.64
C SER A 231 -15.95 21.76 -8.26
N GLN A 232 -16.31 23.06 -8.20
CA GLN A 232 -16.57 23.75 -6.93
C GLN A 232 -17.99 23.56 -6.36
N ARG A 233 -18.97 23.06 -7.14
CA ARG A 233 -20.38 22.93 -6.70
C ARG A 233 -20.90 21.49 -6.57
N GLN A 234 -20.16 20.48 -7.05
CA GLN A 234 -20.53 19.07 -6.95
C GLN A 234 -19.35 18.19 -6.51
N LEU A 235 -18.85 18.40 -5.30
CA LEU A 235 -18.11 17.34 -4.61
C LEU A 235 -19.12 16.32 -4.07
N PHE A 236 -19.50 15.38 -4.96
CA PHE A 236 -20.39 14.22 -4.77
C PHE A 236 -21.89 14.55 -4.61
N PRO A 237 -22.81 13.68 -5.05
CA PRO A 237 -24.24 13.94 -4.97
C PRO A 237 -24.65 14.20 -3.53
N SER A 238 -25.32 15.32 -3.34
CA SER A 238 -26.10 15.65 -2.16
C SER A 238 -26.93 14.44 -1.71
N SER A 239 -27.01 14.25 -0.39
CA SER A 239 -28.16 13.62 0.28
C SER A 239 -28.64 12.29 -0.33
N ILE A 240 -28.06 11.18 0.12
CA ILE A 240 -28.95 10.04 0.38
C ILE A 240 -29.80 10.49 1.58
N VAL A 241 -31.05 10.82 1.27
CA VAL A 241 -32.12 10.92 2.25
C VAL A 241 -32.06 9.65 3.11
N LEU A 242 -31.64 9.78 4.37
CA LEU A 242 -32.01 8.82 5.41
C LEU A 242 -33.00 9.53 6.33
N SER A 243 -34.25 9.53 5.85
CA SER A 243 -35.40 9.49 6.72
C SER A 243 -35.31 8.29 7.67
N SER A 244 -35.77 8.49 8.91
CA SER A 244 -35.88 7.53 10.05
C SER A 244 -34.54 7.22 10.73
N PHE A 245 -34.33 7.48 12.02
CA PHE A 245 -35.23 7.36 13.18
C PHE A 245 -35.02 8.52 14.17
N ASP A 246 -36.08 9.28 14.43
CA ASP A 246 -36.35 9.84 15.76
C ASP A 246 -37.87 9.76 15.94
N GLN A 247 -38.32 8.66 16.51
CA GLN A 247 -39.70 8.46 16.91
C GLN A 247 -39.71 8.24 18.42
N LEU A 248 -39.87 9.35 19.14
CA LEU A 248 -40.36 9.38 20.51
C LEU A 248 -41.38 10.54 20.56
N PRO A 249 -42.68 10.25 20.76
CA PRO A 249 -43.68 11.29 20.92
C PRO A 249 -43.64 11.80 22.36
N ASP A 250 -43.56 13.11 22.55
CA ASP A 250 -43.93 13.73 23.82
C ASP A 250 -45.31 14.37 23.65
N GLU A 251 -46.25 13.90 24.47
CA GLU A 251 -47.61 14.40 24.57
C GLU A 251 -47.62 15.78 25.22
N GLY A 252 -48.40 16.70 24.65
CA GLY A 252 -48.60 18.02 25.24
C GLY A 252 -49.75 18.77 24.58
N ALA A 253 -50.98 18.36 24.90
CA ALA A 253 -52.19 19.06 24.51
C ALA A 253 -52.27 20.48 25.10
N GLY A 254 -52.68 21.47 24.31
CA GLY A 254 -52.84 22.84 24.81
C GLY A 254 -53.36 23.91 23.83
N SER A 255 -54.62 23.81 23.42
CA SER A 255 -55.63 24.89 23.42
C SER A 255 -55.38 26.26 22.71
N ARG A 256 -56.28 26.52 21.72
CA ARG A 256 -57.06 27.77 21.40
C ARG A 256 -56.62 28.77 20.31
N LEU A 257 -57.43 28.74 19.23
CA LEU A 257 -58.25 29.82 18.63
C LEU A 257 -57.63 31.21 18.28
N SER A 258 -57.60 31.54 16.98
CA SER A 258 -58.52 32.52 16.32
C SER A 258 -57.85 33.43 15.27
N ARG A 259 -58.43 33.39 14.06
CA ARG A 259 -58.61 34.44 13.03
C ARG A 259 -57.41 35.23 12.44
N GLY A 260 -57.29 35.13 11.11
CA GLY A 260 -57.16 36.29 10.22
C GLY A 260 -55.98 36.27 9.23
N CYS A 261 -56.22 35.92 7.97
CA CYS A 261 -55.37 36.25 6.80
C CYS A 261 -55.89 37.54 6.12
N PRO A 262 -55.20 38.23 5.17
CA PRO A 262 -53.87 37.98 4.60
C PRO A 262 -52.96 39.24 4.39
N CYS A 263 -51.74 38.98 3.88
CA CYS A 263 -50.79 39.82 3.13
C CYS A 263 -49.67 40.58 3.90
N PRO A 264 -48.41 40.11 3.80
CA PRO A 264 -47.23 40.83 4.27
C PRO A 264 -46.66 41.79 3.21
N LYS A 265 -46.25 42.98 3.65
CA LYS A 265 -45.23 43.81 3.01
C LYS A 265 -43.86 43.45 3.61
N ASP A 266 -42.84 43.69 2.81
CA ASP A 266 -41.40 43.67 3.11
C ASP A 266 -40.68 42.32 2.96
N ALA A 267 -40.11 42.14 1.77
CA ALA A 267 -39.03 41.21 1.50
C ALA A 267 -37.78 41.65 2.26
N LYS A 268 -37.47 40.97 3.36
CA LYS A 268 -36.12 40.89 3.94
C LYS A 268 -35.43 39.64 3.39
N GLU A 269 -34.17 39.84 3.03
CA GLU A 269 -33.21 38.87 2.51
C GLU A 269 -33.24 37.51 3.24
N PRO A 270 -33.14 36.37 2.53
CA PRO A 270 -32.88 35.09 3.16
C PRO A 270 -31.45 35.09 3.69
N GLY A 271 -31.31 35.15 5.02
CA GLY A 271 -30.04 34.98 5.71
C GLY A 271 -29.36 33.69 5.31
N ASP A 272 -28.06 33.79 5.04
CA ASP A 272 -27.13 32.70 4.82
C ASP A 272 -27.33 31.58 5.86
N ILE A 273 -27.76 30.41 5.39
CA ILE A 273 -27.64 29.17 6.14
C ILE A 273 -26.15 28.83 6.16
N LEU A 274 -25.45 29.38 7.15
CA LEU A 274 -24.10 28.99 7.52
C LEU A 274 -24.07 27.46 7.67
N PRO A 275 -23.21 26.72 6.93
CA PRO A 275 -23.12 25.28 7.10
C PRO A 275 -22.69 25.01 8.55
N LYS A 276 -23.51 24.25 9.30
CA LYS A 276 -23.15 23.78 10.65
C LYS A 276 -21.78 23.09 10.57
N LYS A 277 -20.72 23.78 10.97
CA LYS A 277 -19.41 23.17 11.25
C LYS A 277 -19.65 22.14 12.34
N VAL A 278 -19.65 20.86 11.99
CA VAL A 278 -19.62 19.76 12.96
C VAL A 278 -18.32 19.90 13.74
N SER A 279 -18.40 20.49 14.94
CA SER A 279 -17.26 20.66 15.82
C SER A 279 -16.97 19.30 16.47
N TYR A 280 -16.03 18.55 15.90
CA TYR A 280 -15.49 17.38 16.58
C TYR A 280 -14.71 17.86 17.81
N PRO A 281 -14.95 17.27 19.00
CA PRO A 281 -14.09 17.48 20.15
C PRO A 281 -12.64 17.20 19.77
N LEU A 282 -11.71 18.04 20.25
CA LEU A 282 -10.28 17.90 19.98
C LEU A 282 -9.78 16.47 20.26
N ALA A 283 -10.30 15.82 21.30
CA ALA A 283 -10.01 14.43 21.62
C ALA A 283 -10.34 13.44 20.50
N LYS A 284 -11.48 13.59 19.82
CA LYS A 284 -11.84 12.71 18.68
C LYS A 284 -10.92 12.93 17.49
N LEU A 285 -10.45 14.15 17.29
CA LEU A 285 -9.51 14.48 16.23
C LEU A 285 -8.12 13.88 16.51
N ILE A 286 -7.64 14.03 17.74
CA ILE A 286 -6.38 13.43 18.19
C ILE A 286 -6.45 11.91 18.02
N PHE A 287 -7.56 11.29 18.41
CA PHE A 287 -7.78 9.86 18.21
C PHE A 287 -7.69 9.45 16.74
N ILE A 288 -8.34 10.17 15.81
CA ILE A 288 -8.27 9.86 14.37
C ILE A 288 -6.83 9.95 13.87
N TYR A 289 -6.09 11.01 14.21
CA TYR A 289 -4.69 11.12 13.78
C TYR A 289 -3.81 10.03 14.39
N PHE A 290 -4.01 9.68 15.64
CA PHE A 290 -3.31 8.57 16.27
C PHE A 290 -3.58 7.25 15.52
N LEU A 291 -4.84 6.95 15.18
CA LEU A 291 -5.18 5.78 14.37
C LEU A 291 -4.44 5.80 13.03
N ILE A 292 -4.40 6.93 12.33
CA ILE A 292 -3.71 7.04 11.04
C ILE A 292 -2.21 6.77 11.18
N THR A 293 -1.55 7.37 12.19
CA THR A 293 -0.12 7.12 12.45
C THR A 293 0.12 5.64 12.71
N TRP A 294 -0.66 5.04 13.61
CA TRP A 294 -0.51 3.65 14.03
C TRP A 294 -0.71 2.69 12.87
N VAL A 295 -1.82 2.85 12.15
CA VAL A 295 -2.17 1.98 11.03
C VAL A 295 -1.14 2.10 9.92
N SER A 296 -0.70 3.32 9.59
CA SER A 296 0.32 3.52 8.54
C SER A 296 1.68 2.98 8.94
N ALA A 297 2.06 3.08 10.22
CA ALA A 297 3.27 2.45 10.73
C ALA A 297 3.23 0.93 10.53
N LEU A 298 2.11 0.29 10.87
CA LEU A 298 1.95 -1.16 10.70
C LEU A 298 1.93 -1.58 9.23
N THR A 299 1.13 -0.94 8.38
CA THR A 299 0.91 -1.41 7.00
C THR A 299 2.07 -1.11 6.06
N ASN A 300 2.84 -0.03 6.31
CA ASN A 300 3.84 0.44 5.36
C ASN A 300 5.29 0.27 5.85
N GLY A 301 5.50 0.20 7.17
CA GLY A 301 6.84 0.10 7.76
C GLY A 301 7.07 -1.24 8.45
N VAL A 302 6.26 -1.52 9.47
CA VAL A 302 6.55 -2.60 10.42
C VAL A 302 6.35 -3.98 9.77
N LEU A 303 5.14 -4.30 9.33
CA LEU A 303 4.82 -5.64 8.88
C LEU A 303 5.49 -6.01 7.55
N PRO A 304 5.51 -5.15 6.50
CA PRO A 304 6.18 -5.48 5.24
C PRO A 304 7.64 -5.92 5.41
N SER A 305 8.35 -5.33 6.39
CA SER A 305 9.75 -5.67 6.68
C SER A 305 9.96 -7.10 7.22
N VAL A 306 8.90 -7.74 7.74
CA VAL A 306 8.97 -9.08 8.35
C VAL A 306 8.09 -10.12 7.67
N GLN A 307 7.46 -9.77 6.55
CA GLN A 307 6.56 -10.68 5.85
C GLN A 307 7.24 -11.99 5.44
N SER A 308 8.48 -11.90 4.95
CA SER A 308 9.33 -13.05 4.63
C SER A 308 9.51 -13.99 5.82
N TYR A 309 9.93 -13.45 6.97
CA TYR A 309 10.14 -14.24 8.19
C TYR A 309 8.85 -14.90 8.69
N SER A 310 7.69 -14.28 8.48
CA SER A 310 6.41 -14.88 8.91
C SER A 310 5.91 -15.99 7.98
N CYS A 311 6.08 -15.88 6.66
CA CYS A 311 5.43 -16.79 5.71
C CYS A 311 6.34 -17.89 5.18
N LEU A 312 7.65 -17.65 5.03
CA LEU A 312 8.59 -18.65 4.52
C LEU A 312 8.66 -19.95 5.33
N PRO A 313 8.54 -19.94 6.67
CA PRO A 313 8.52 -21.18 7.43
C PRO A 313 7.40 -22.15 7.01
N TYR A 314 6.30 -21.64 6.44
CA TYR A 314 5.16 -22.42 5.91
C TYR A 314 5.31 -22.76 4.41
N GLY A 315 6.43 -22.37 3.80
CA GLY A 315 6.74 -22.63 2.41
C GLY A 315 6.52 -21.43 1.48
N ASN A 316 7.14 -21.51 0.31
CA ASN A 316 7.11 -20.43 -0.67
C ASN A 316 5.70 -20.17 -1.22
N THR A 317 4.87 -21.20 -1.34
CA THR A 317 3.46 -21.06 -1.79
C THR A 317 2.66 -20.17 -0.84
N ALA A 318 2.80 -20.35 0.47
CA ALA A 318 2.15 -19.52 1.48
C ALA A 318 2.65 -18.07 1.41
N TYR A 319 3.95 -17.85 1.22
CA TYR A 319 4.52 -16.51 1.02
C TYR A 319 3.90 -15.81 -0.20
N HIS A 320 3.91 -16.47 -1.36
CA HIS A 320 3.39 -15.89 -2.61
C HIS A 320 1.90 -15.58 -2.54
N LEU A 321 1.14 -16.51 -1.96
CA LEU A 321 -0.30 -16.34 -1.80
C LEU A 321 -0.62 -15.20 -0.83
N ALA A 322 0.10 -15.11 0.30
CA ALA A 322 -0.04 -14.02 1.25
C ALA A 322 0.29 -12.66 0.62
N ALA A 323 1.41 -12.54 -0.09
CA ALA A 323 1.81 -11.30 -0.77
C ALA A 323 0.78 -10.88 -1.83
N THR A 324 0.39 -11.82 -2.69
CA THR A 324 -0.56 -11.57 -3.79
C THR A 324 -1.94 -11.16 -3.28
N LEU A 325 -2.53 -11.96 -2.39
CA LEU A 325 -3.88 -11.68 -1.88
C LEU A 325 -3.92 -10.44 -1.00
N SER A 326 -2.85 -10.13 -0.25
CA SER A 326 -2.76 -8.90 0.55
C SER A 326 -2.73 -7.66 -0.35
N SER A 327 -1.94 -7.68 -1.44
CA SER A 327 -1.94 -6.59 -2.43
C SER A 327 -3.31 -6.41 -3.11
N MET A 328 -4.11 -7.48 -3.25
CA MET A 328 -5.50 -7.38 -3.73
C MET A 328 -6.49 -6.85 -2.67
N ALA A 329 -6.21 -7.04 -1.39
CA ALA A 329 -7.10 -6.65 -0.31
C ALA A 329 -7.24 -5.12 -0.16
N ASN A 330 -6.18 -4.37 -0.46
CA ASN A 330 -6.20 -2.90 -0.38
C ASN A 330 -7.16 -2.25 -1.41
N PRO A 331 -7.11 -2.57 -2.72
CA PRO A 331 -8.11 -2.15 -3.71
C PRO A 331 -9.54 -2.54 -3.33
N LEU A 332 -9.72 -3.78 -2.84
CA LEU A 332 -11.03 -4.27 -2.43
C LEU A 332 -11.58 -3.47 -1.25
N ALA A 333 -10.73 -3.16 -0.26
CA ALA A 333 -11.09 -2.33 0.88
C ALA A 333 -11.50 -0.91 0.44
N CYS A 334 -10.83 -0.32 -0.55
CA CYS A 334 -11.22 0.95 -1.15
C CYS A 334 -12.61 0.89 -1.79
N ILE A 335 -12.90 -0.16 -2.58
CA ILE A 335 -14.24 -0.36 -3.19
C ILE A 335 -15.30 -0.55 -2.11
N VAL A 336 -15.04 -1.38 -1.11
CA VAL A 336 -15.95 -1.61 0.02
C VAL A 336 -16.21 -0.31 0.78
N ALA A 337 -15.19 0.52 1.01
CA ALA A 337 -15.33 1.83 1.64
C ALA A 337 -16.16 2.81 0.80
N MET A 338 -16.11 2.72 -0.54
CA MET A 338 -16.96 3.51 -1.43
C MET A 338 -18.43 3.06 -1.40
N VAL A 339 -18.69 1.75 -1.36
CA VAL A 339 -20.05 1.19 -1.39
C VAL A 339 -20.73 1.23 -0.01
N LEU A 340 -19.95 1.00 1.06
CA LEU A 340 -20.40 0.93 2.44
C LEU A 340 -19.61 1.91 3.33
N PRO A 341 -19.75 3.23 3.13
CA PRO A 341 -19.06 4.21 3.94
C PRO A 341 -19.65 4.28 5.36
N ASN A 342 -18.96 3.73 6.35
CA ASN A 342 -19.36 3.86 7.75
C ASN A 342 -18.43 4.83 8.52
N ARG A 343 -18.98 5.97 8.94
CA ARG A 343 -18.22 7.04 9.64
C ARG A 343 -18.17 6.86 11.17
N SER A 344 -18.56 5.70 11.67
CA SER A 344 -18.51 5.40 13.11
C SER A 344 -17.07 5.27 13.61
N LEU A 345 -16.64 6.20 14.47
CA LEU A 345 -15.31 6.15 15.11
C LEU A 345 -15.13 4.92 16.01
N THR A 346 -16.22 4.44 16.61
CA THR A 346 -16.19 3.21 17.41
C THR A 346 -15.89 1.99 16.54
N LEU A 347 -16.53 1.90 15.37
CA LEU A 347 -16.24 0.83 14.41
C LEU A 347 -14.79 0.90 13.92
N LEU A 348 -14.29 2.10 13.59
CA LEU A 348 -12.90 2.28 13.17
C LEU A 348 -11.91 1.88 14.27
N GLY A 349 -12.21 2.21 15.53
CA GLY A 349 -11.43 1.76 16.68
C GLY A 349 -11.41 0.24 16.81
N ILE A 350 -12.58 -0.40 16.73
CA ILE A 350 -12.72 -1.87 16.80
C ILE A 350 -11.95 -2.53 15.65
N LEU A 351 -12.14 -2.08 14.40
CA LEU A 351 -11.43 -2.61 13.23
C LEU A 351 -9.92 -2.41 13.34
N THR A 352 -9.46 -1.30 13.94
CA THR A 352 -8.03 -1.08 14.18
C THR A 352 -7.49 -2.08 15.19
N ILE A 353 -8.22 -2.37 16.28
CA ILE A 353 -7.81 -3.36 17.27
C ILE A 353 -7.77 -4.75 16.64
N VAL A 354 -8.81 -5.13 15.87
CA VAL A 354 -8.88 -6.42 15.17
C VAL A 354 -7.75 -6.56 14.17
N GLY A 355 -7.52 -5.55 13.31
CA GLY A 355 -6.41 -5.54 12.36
C GLY A 355 -5.05 -5.60 13.04
N THR A 356 -4.86 -4.88 14.13
CA THR A 356 -3.65 -4.95 14.96
C THR A 356 -3.45 -6.34 15.56
N GLY A 357 -4.54 -7.04 15.93
CA GLY A 357 -4.49 -8.43 16.38
C GLY A 357 -3.92 -9.38 15.33
N PHE A 358 -4.38 -9.29 14.08
CA PHE A 358 -3.79 -10.04 12.96
C PHE A 358 -2.32 -9.68 12.73
N GLY A 359 -1.98 -8.39 12.79
CA GLY A 359 -0.59 -7.93 12.69
C GLY A 359 0.30 -8.45 13.82
N ALA A 360 -0.21 -8.50 15.05
CA ALA A 360 0.51 -9.05 16.19
C ALA A 360 0.75 -10.55 16.05
N TYR A 361 -0.23 -11.30 15.54
CA TYR A 361 -0.04 -12.71 15.17
C TYR A 361 1.05 -12.87 14.11
N ASN A 362 0.99 -12.11 13.00
CA ASN A 362 2.00 -12.19 11.94
C ASN A 362 3.42 -11.86 12.47
N MET A 363 3.53 -10.86 13.35
CA MET A 363 4.80 -10.50 14.00
C MET A 363 5.28 -11.61 14.94
N ALA A 364 4.39 -12.22 15.73
CA ALA A 364 4.76 -13.33 16.60
C ALA A 364 5.30 -14.52 15.81
N ILE A 365 4.64 -14.87 14.70
CA ILE A 365 5.11 -15.91 13.77
C ILE A 365 6.49 -15.54 13.20
N ALA A 366 6.71 -14.29 12.79
CA ALA A 366 8.01 -13.83 12.30
C ALA A 366 9.11 -13.98 13.36
N VAL A 367 8.84 -13.63 14.63
CA VAL A 367 9.80 -13.77 15.74
C VAL A 367 10.09 -15.24 16.05
N MET A 368 9.10 -16.12 15.88
CA MET A 368 9.27 -17.57 16.07
C MET A 368 9.99 -18.26 14.91
N SER A 369 10.22 -17.56 13.80
CA SER A 369 11.00 -18.09 12.67
C SER A 369 12.42 -18.48 13.15
N PRO A 370 12.92 -19.68 12.79
CA PRO A 370 12.46 -20.54 11.70
C PRO A 370 11.37 -21.54 12.03
N CYS A 371 10.92 -21.64 13.29
CA CYS A 371 10.04 -22.72 13.77
C CYS A 371 8.75 -22.18 14.41
N PRO A 372 7.84 -21.58 13.61
CA PRO A 372 6.59 -21.08 14.12
C PRO A 372 5.58 -22.20 14.42
N LEU A 373 4.52 -21.83 15.13
CA LEU A 373 3.41 -22.74 15.45
C LEU A 373 2.77 -23.29 14.17
N LEU A 374 2.34 -24.55 14.18
CA LEU A 374 1.62 -25.21 13.07
C LEU A 374 2.42 -25.36 11.76
N GLN A 375 3.75 -25.28 11.78
CA GLN A 375 4.63 -25.34 10.61
C GLN A 375 4.50 -26.61 9.72
N GLN A 376 3.86 -27.67 10.23
CA GLN A 376 3.65 -28.95 9.50
C GLN A 376 2.17 -29.26 9.25
N SER A 377 1.27 -28.30 9.49
CA SER A 377 -0.17 -28.49 9.28
C SER A 377 -0.64 -27.60 8.14
N GLU A 378 -1.50 -28.13 7.26
CA GLU A 378 -2.18 -27.34 6.22
C GLU A 378 -2.96 -26.14 6.81
N TRP A 379 -3.36 -26.25 8.08
CA TRP A 379 -3.99 -25.16 8.83
C TRP A 379 -3.03 -24.00 9.11
N GLY A 380 -1.72 -24.24 9.22
CA GLY A 380 -0.70 -23.21 9.41
C GLY A 380 -0.64 -22.28 8.20
N ASP A 381 -0.47 -22.85 7.01
CA ASP A 381 -0.40 -22.16 5.73
C ASP A 381 -1.65 -21.32 5.47
N ALA A 382 -2.83 -21.91 5.67
CA ALA A 382 -4.10 -21.21 5.48
C ALA A 382 -4.28 -20.06 6.48
N THR A 383 -3.88 -20.26 7.74
CA THR A 383 -4.04 -19.25 8.80
C THR A 383 -3.10 -18.06 8.59
N ILE A 384 -1.84 -18.29 8.23
CA ILE A 384 -0.89 -17.19 8.01
C ILE A 384 -1.31 -16.35 6.79
N VAL A 385 -1.71 -16.99 5.69
CA VAL A 385 -2.21 -16.30 4.50
C VAL A 385 -3.46 -15.49 4.83
N LEU A 386 -4.45 -16.10 5.48
CA LEU A 386 -5.69 -15.42 5.85
C LEU A 386 -5.43 -14.24 6.79
N SER A 387 -4.54 -14.41 7.77
CA SER A 387 -4.17 -13.33 8.70
C SER A 387 -3.56 -12.14 7.98
N TRP A 388 -2.65 -12.34 7.01
CA TRP A 388 -2.08 -11.26 6.19
C TRP A 388 -3.12 -10.52 5.35
N VAL A 389 -4.04 -11.26 4.74
CA VAL A 389 -5.13 -10.68 3.93
C VAL A 389 -6.07 -9.86 4.80
N LEU A 390 -6.49 -10.41 5.96
CA LEU A 390 -7.38 -9.72 6.89
C LEU A 390 -6.71 -8.51 7.54
N PHE A 391 -5.44 -8.62 7.94
CA PHE A 391 -4.63 -7.49 8.40
C PHE A 391 -4.65 -6.36 7.37
N THR A 392 -4.29 -6.66 6.12
CA THR A 392 -4.19 -5.64 5.07
C THR A 392 -5.54 -5.03 4.74
N GLY A 393 -6.58 -5.85 4.54
CA GLY A 393 -7.91 -5.39 4.18
C GLY A 393 -8.57 -4.55 5.28
N THR A 394 -8.52 -5.00 6.54
CA THR A 394 -9.15 -4.28 7.67
C THR A 394 -8.48 -2.93 7.91
N LEU A 395 -7.15 -2.89 7.93
CA LEU A 395 -6.40 -1.66 8.16
C LEU A 395 -6.47 -0.69 6.98
N SER A 396 -6.52 -1.19 5.75
CA SER A 396 -6.75 -0.36 4.56
C SER A 396 -8.13 0.31 4.61
N TYR A 397 -9.19 -0.42 5.00
CA TYR A 397 -10.52 0.16 5.20
C TYR A 397 -10.49 1.29 6.24
N VAL A 398 -9.81 1.08 7.38
CA VAL A 398 -9.66 2.11 8.42
C VAL A 398 -8.99 3.36 7.87
N LYS A 399 -7.87 3.22 7.13
CA LYS A 399 -7.15 4.35 6.52
C LYS A 399 -8.04 5.14 5.56
N VAL A 400 -8.77 4.45 4.69
CA VAL A 400 -9.67 5.08 3.70
C VAL A 400 -10.78 5.84 4.42
N MET A 401 -11.45 5.21 5.37
CA MET A 401 -12.56 5.85 6.09
C MET A 401 -12.11 7.00 6.99
N ALA A 402 -10.92 6.93 7.60
CA ALA A 402 -10.32 8.05 8.31
C ALA A 402 -10.09 9.26 7.38
N GLY A 403 -9.60 9.01 6.16
CA GLY A 403 -9.47 10.03 5.11
C GLY A 403 -10.83 10.64 4.74
N VAL A 404 -11.87 9.81 4.56
CA VAL A 404 -13.25 10.28 4.27
C VAL A 404 -13.79 11.18 5.39
N ILE A 405 -13.56 10.82 6.66
CA ILE A 405 -14.00 11.63 7.81
C ILE A 405 -13.28 12.98 7.84
N LEU A 406 -11.95 13.00 7.70
CA LEU A 406 -11.16 14.25 7.76
C LEU A 406 -11.42 15.15 6.56
N ARG A 407 -11.64 14.57 5.37
CA ARG A 407 -12.07 15.32 4.18
C ARG A 407 -13.38 16.06 4.40
N GLY A 408 -14.34 15.43 5.10
CA GLY A 408 -15.62 16.06 5.44
C GLY A 408 -15.49 17.25 6.40
N ARG A 409 -14.32 17.46 7.03
CA ARG A 409 -14.09 18.53 8.01
C ARG A 409 -13.48 19.77 7.39
N SER A 410 -12.29 19.65 6.79
CA SER A 410 -11.57 20.76 6.19
C SER A 410 -10.43 20.30 5.29
N HIS A 411 -10.06 21.14 4.32
CA HIS A 411 -8.88 20.91 3.48
C HIS A 411 -7.61 20.73 4.32
N SER A 412 -7.38 21.58 5.33
CA SER A 412 -6.20 21.47 6.20
C SER A 412 -6.15 20.17 7.01
N ALA A 413 -7.30 19.61 7.40
CA ALA A 413 -7.34 18.33 8.10
C ALA A 413 -6.95 17.16 7.18
N LEU A 414 -7.31 17.23 5.90
CA LEU A 414 -6.91 16.24 4.90
C LEU A 414 -5.41 16.36 4.54
N VAL A 415 -4.85 17.57 4.52
CA VAL A 415 -3.39 17.74 4.37
C VAL A 415 -2.65 17.12 5.56
N LEU A 416 -3.15 17.34 6.79
CA LEU A 416 -2.55 16.77 7.98
C LEU A 416 -2.67 15.23 8.02
N TYR A 417 -3.75 14.65 7.47
CA TYR A 417 -3.85 13.20 7.26
C TYR A 417 -2.64 12.65 6.50
N GLY A 418 -2.31 13.26 5.35
CA GLY A 418 -1.19 12.80 4.52
C GLY A 418 0.17 12.93 5.23
N VAL A 419 0.37 14.02 5.98
CA VAL A 419 1.59 14.20 6.81
C VAL A 419 1.71 13.11 7.87
N VAL A 420 0.61 12.83 8.58
CA VAL A 420 0.57 11.85 9.68
C VAL A 420 0.72 10.42 9.17
N GLU A 421 0.14 10.10 8.02
CA GLU A 421 0.33 8.81 7.33
C GLU A 421 1.81 8.55 6.98
N GLN A 422 2.48 9.55 6.41
CA GLN A 422 3.90 9.43 6.05
C GLN A 422 4.80 9.36 7.28
N LEU A 423 4.47 10.12 8.33
CA LEU A 423 5.17 10.04 9.61
C LEU A 423 5.04 8.65 10.22
N GLY A 424 3.85 8.06 10.22
CA GLY A 424 3.63 6.69 10.69
C GLY A 424 4.49 5.68 9.94
N SER A 425 4.45 5.73 8.61
CA SER A 425 5.26 4.85 7.74
C SER A 425 6.76 4.99 8.02
N LEU A 426 7.25 6.22 8.21
CA LEU A 426 8.66 6.50 8.53
C LEU A 426 9.05 5.94 9.90
N LEU A 427 8.21 6.14 10.92
CA LEU A 427 8.45 5.61 12.26
C LEU A 427 8.53 4.08 12.24
N GLY A 428 7.61 3.42 11.53
CA GLY A 428 7.63 1.95 11.38
C GLY A 428 8.93 1.46 10.73
N ALA A 429 9.36 2.10 9.65
CA ALA A 429 10.60 1.75 8.96
C ALA A 429 11.85 1.97 9.82
N LEU A 430 11.95 3.11 10.52
CA LEU A 430 13.09 3.43 11.39
C LEU A 430 13.20 2.50 12.60
N ILE A 431 12.06 1.98 13.09
CA ILE A 431 12.03 0.98 14.17
C ILE A 431 12.47 -0.38 13.64
N MET A 432 11.90 -0.83 12.52
CA MET A 432 12.15 -2.21 12.04
C MET A 432 13.49 -2.39 11.34
N PHE A 433 13.99 -1.39 10.63
CA PHE A 433 15.27 -1.50 9.93
C PHE A 433 16.43 -1.98 10.84
N PRO A 434 16.70 -1.38 12.02
CA PRO A 434 17.73 -1.89 12.91
C PRO A 434 17.37 -3.25 13.53
N LEU A 435 16.10 -3.51 13.85
CA LEU A 435 15.67 -4.80 14.42
C LEU A 435 15.93 -5.97 13.48
N VAL A 436 15.68 -5.78 12.18
CA VAL A 436 15.92 -6.78 11.14
C VAL A 436 17.41 -6.86 10.80
N ASN A 437 18.05 -5.75 10.41
CA ASN A 437 19.36 -5.78 9.76
C ASN A 437 20.56 -5.67 10.70
N ILE A 438 20.40 -5.04 11.88
CA ILE A 438 21.52 -4.75 12.78
C ILE A 438 21.50 -5.73 13.95
N TYR A 439 20.36 -5.88 14.60
CA TYR A 439 20.21 -6.75 15.76
C TYR A 439 19.93 -8.21 15.40
N GLY A 440 19.48 -8.50 14.17
CA GLY A 440 19.22 -9.86 13.71
C GLY A 440 18.14 -10.58 14.54
N PHE A 441 17.10 -9.85 14.98
CA PHE A 441 16.02 -10.42 15.79
C PHE A 441 15.22 -11.50 15.04
N PHE A 442 15.22 -11.45 13.71
CA PHE A 442 14.51 -12.38 12.85
C PHE A 442 15.49 -13.31 12.16
N LYS A 443 15.18 -14.61 12.16
CA LYS A 443 15.98 -15.63 11.45
C LYS A 443 15.21 -16.11 10.24
N SER A 444 15.84 -16.10 9.07
CA SER A 444 15.27 -16.69 7.86
C SER A 444 15.12 -18.19 8.02
N ALA A 445 13.99 -18.75 7.57
CA ALA A 445 13.75 -20.19 7.55
C ALA A 445 14.15 -20.77 6.19
N ASP A 446 14.94 -21.85 6.22
CA ASP A 446 15.04 -22.78 5.09
C ASP A 446 13.94 -23.83 5.26
N TYR A 447 12.88 -23.73 4.46
CA TYR A 447 11.70 -24.61 4.52
C TYR A 447 12.07 -26.11 4.45
N CYS A 448 13.09 -26.46 3.68
CA CYS A 448 13.49 -27.86 3.49
C CYS A 448 14.44 -28.36 4.59
N SER A 449 15.13 -27.46 5.30
CA SER A 449 16.16 -27.80 6.29
C SER A 449 15.83 -27.24 7.69
N LEU A 450 14.55 -27.28 8.08
CA LEU A 450 14.10 -26.77 9.37
C LEU A 450 14.70 -27.57 10.54
N GLN A 451 15.77 -27.03 11.14
CA GLN A 451 16.33 -27.55 12.39
C GLN A 451 15.70 -26.78 13.56
N CYS A 452 14.55 -27.27 14.01
CA CYS A 452 13.93 -26.78 15.21
C CYS A 452 14.59 -27.41 16.44
N PRO A 453 15.08 -26.62 17.42
CA PRO A 453 15.52 -27.18 18.69
C PRO A 453 14.33 -27.91 19.33
N ALA A 454 14.59 -29.13 19.79
CA ALA A 454 13.60 -30.01 20.40
C ALA A 454 13.01 -29.46 21.71
#